data_AF-A0A0C5E5J5-F1
#
_entry.id   AF-A0A0C5E5J5-F1
#
_cell.length_a   1.000
_cell.length_b   1.000
_cell.length_c   1.000
_cell.angle_alpha   90.00
_cell.angle_beta   90.00
_cell.angle_gamma   90.00
#
_symmetry.space_group_name_H-M   'P 1'
#
loop_
_entity.id
_entity.type
_entity.pdbx_description
1 polymer ?
#
loop_
_entity_poly.entity_id
_entity_poly.type
_entity_poly.pdbx_seq_one_letter_code
_entity_poly.pdbx_strand_id
1 'polypeptide(L)'
;MFRWLGWGLLCSQLFIYVHAAPSSYFEIPDWSGDQESCPLPRDIKSAMGVFTAPAKSEGAEWVGVLLNGAMDAVTRFEKSYFVVTRQGVDKVGFINDCIYMTSGGRYLNMRLDLGGNYKQVMWVRSSLSWKESGDFSSSTVLECSDTYRDACSFYLR
;
A
#
# COMPACT_ATOMS: atom_id res chain seq x y z
N MET A 1 -71.66 33.56 34.99
CA MET A 1 -70.57 34.50 35.33
C MET A 1 -69.27 33.69 35.29
N PHE A 2 -68.81 33.35 34.08
CA PHE A 2 -67.58 33.85 33.44
C PHE A 2 -66.28 33.65 34.24
N ARG A 3 -65.24 33.17 33.51
CA ARG A 3 -63.78 33.41 33.70
C ARG A 3 -63.09 32.43 34.70
N TRP A 4 -62.00 31.69 34.46
CA TRP A 4 -60.82 31.72 33.56
C TRP A 4 -60.41 30.26 33.27
N LEU A 5 -60.21 29.74 32.05
CA LEU A 5 -59.20 30.01 31.02
C LEU A 5 -57.74 30.00 31.49
N GLY A 6 -57.05 28.91 31.14
CA GLY A 6 -55.68 28.96 30.65
C GLY A 6 -54.62 28.59 31.67
N TRP A 7 -54.26 27.31 31.74
CA TRP A 7 -52.88 26.85 31.94
C TRP A 7 -52.64 25.67 31.00
N GLY A 8 -52.65 26.00 29.71
CA GLY A 8 -52.13 25.13 28.67
C GLY A 8 -50.62 25.27 28.59
N LEU A 9 -49.97 24.12 28.42
CA LEU A 9 -48.80 23.96 27.54
C LEU A 9 -47.58 24.83 27.86
N LEU A 10 -46.81 24.47 28.89
CA LEU A 10 -45.43 24.94 29.05
C LEU A 10 -44.54 23.80 29.56
N CYS A 11 -44.36 22.75 28.74
CA CYS A 11 -43.29 21.75 28.96
C CYS A 11 -42.96 20.92 27.70
N SER A 12 -43.00 21.52 26.50
CA SER A 12 -42.66 20.78 25.26
C SER A 12 -41.92 21.64 24.23
N GLN A 13 -40.94 22.43 24.67
CA GLN A 13 -40.08 23.22 23.79
C GLN A 13 -38.63 23.20 24.29
N LEU A 14 -38.05 22.00 24.43
CA LEU A 14 -36.59 21.82 24.49
C LEU A 14 -36.19 20.67 23.56
N PHE A 15 -36.67 20.73 22.31
CA PHE A 15 -35.93 20.12 21.21
C PHE A 15 -34.97 21.19 20.71
N ILE A 16 -33.80 21.24 21.35
CA ILE A 16 -32.65 21.93 20.78
C ILE A 16 -32.36 21.19 19.47
N TYR A 17 -32.59 21.88 18.37
CA TYR A 17 -32.12 21.47 17.05
C TYR A 17 -30.62 21.28 17.14
N VAL A 18 -30.18 20.03 17.32
CA VAL A 18 -28.84 19.63 16.92
C VAL A 18 -28.82 19.78 15.42
N HIS A 19 -28.38 20.95 14.95
CA HIS A 19 -27.88 21.05 13.59
C HIS A 19 -26.71 20.08 13.56
N ALA A 20 -26.94 18.91 12.98
CA ALA A 20 -25.86 18.08 12.49
C ALA A 20 -25.07 18.99 11.56
N ALA A 21 -23.92 19.47 12.04
CA ALA A 21 -22.93 20.07 11.18
C ALA A 21 -22.77 19.09 10.01
N PRO A 22 -22.87 19.53 8.75
CA PRO A 22 -22.63 18.64 7.63
C PRO A 22 -21.28 18.01 7.91
N SER A 23 -21.27 16.68 8.08
CA SER A 23 -20.03 15.97 8.29
C SER A 23 -19.26 16.15 7.00
N SER A 24 -18.36 17.13 6.98
CA SER A 24 -17.17 17.12 6.16
C SER A 24 -16.28 16.00 6.69
N TYR A 25 -16.84 14.78 6.67
CA TYR A 25 -16.12 13.54 6.73
C TYR A 25 -15.34 13.57 5.43
N PHE A 26 -14.05 13.88 5.56
CA PHE A 26 -13.06 13.88 4.51
C PHE A 26 -13.54 13.10 3.29
N GLU A 27 -13.71 13.79 2.16
CA GLU A 27 -13.76 13.14 0.86
C GLU A 27 -12.41 12.42 0.71
N ILE A 28 -12.32 11.21 1.27
CA ILE A 28 -11.26 10.27 0.96
C ILE A 28 -11.52 9.97 -0.51
N PRO A 29 -10.60 10.35 -1.42
CA PRO A 29 -10.81 10.06 -2.83
C PRO A 29 -11.13 8.58 -2.99
N ASP A 30 -12.06 8.24 -3.86
CA ASP A 30 -12.32 6.85 -4.20
C ASP A 30 -11.12 6.31 -4.99
N TRP A 31 -10.14 5.78 -4.24
CA TRP A 31 -8.89 5.26 -4.77
C TRP A 31 -9.13 3.85 -5.31
N SER A 32 -9.74 3.76 -6.49
CA SER A 32 -10.04 2.52 -7.22
C SER A 32 -8.81 1.76 -7.76
N GLY A 33 -7.63 1.96 -7.16
CA GLY A 33 -6.42 1.23 -7.52
C GLY A 33 -6.29 -0.09 -6.77
N ASP A 34 -5.83 -1.14 -7.44
CA ASP A 34 -5.54 -2.41 -6.80
C ASP A 34 -4.37 -2.23 -5.83
N GLN A 35 -4.57 -2.66 -4.58
CA GLN A 35 -3.50 -2.67 -3.59
C GLN A 35 -2.56 -3.83 -3.88
N GLU A 36 -1.27 -3.53 -4.03
CA GLU A 36 -0.19 -4.48 -4.27
C GLU A 36 0.84 -4.45 -3.14
N SER A 37 1.58 -5.54 -2.97
CA SER A 37 2.66 -5.65 -1.99
C SER A 37 3.70 -6.66 -2.44
N CYS A 38 4.89 -6.60 -1.83
CA CYS A 38 5.91 -7.62 -2.02
C CYS A 38 5.36 -9.02 -1.69
N PRO A 39 5.62 -10.05 -2.53
CA PRO A 39 5.13 -11.40 -2.27
C PRO A 39 5.73 -11.97 -0.98
N LEU A 40 5.00 -12.86 -0.31
CA LEU A 40 5.59 -13.57 0.83
C LEU A 40 6.62 -14.58 0.31
N PRO A 41 7.72 -14.84 1.04
CA PRO A 41 8.74 -15.80 0.61
C PRO A 41 8.19 -17.16 0.18
N ARG A 42 7.17 -17.65 0.88
CA ARG A 42 6.51 -18.94 0.58
C ARG A 42 5.70 -18.98 -0.72
N ASP A 43 5.32 -17.83 -1.24
CA ASP A 43 4.52 -17.70 -2.46
C ASP A 43 5.41 -17.60 -3.71
N ILE A 44 6.72 -17.40 -3.51
CA ILE A 44 7.72 -17.32 -4.58
C ILE A 44 8.16 -18.73 -4.98
N LYS A 45 7.97 -19.06 -6.25
CA LYS A 45 8.37 -20.33 -6.86
C LYS A 45 9.64 -20.13 -7.66
N SER A 46 10.49 -21.15 -7.68
CA SER A 46 11.72 -21.16 -8.49
C SER A 46 11.65 -22.24 -9.56
N ALA A 47 12.03 -21.89 -10.78
CA ALA A 47 12.23 -22.82 -11.88
C ALA A 47 13.47 -22.39 -12.68
N MET A 48 14.51 -23.23 -12.68
CA MET A 48 15.77 -22.98 -13.44
C MET A 48 16.43 -21.62 -13.14
N GLY A 49 16.34 -21.14 -11.89
CA GLY A 49 16.92 -19.86 -11.47
C GLY A 49 16.08 -18.63 -11.82
N VAL A 50 14.88 -18.83 -12.38
CA VAL A 50 13.84 -17.80 -12.51
C VAL A 50 12.88 -17.98 -11.34
N PHE A 51 12.63 -16.89 -10.63
CA PHE A 51 11.74 -16.83 -9.47
C PHE A 51 10.50 -16.05 -9.86
N THR A 52 9.32 -16.62 -9.62
CA THR A 52 8.05 -15.95 -9.91
C THR A 52 7.06 -16.03 -8.75
N ALA A 53 6.21 -15.02 -8.63
CA ALA A 53 5.06 -15.02 -7.74
C ALA A 53 3.90 -14.24 -8.39
N PRO A 54 2.65 -14.65 -8.17
CA PRO A 54 1.50 -13.92 -8.70
C PRO A 54 1.44 -12.52 -8.09
N ALA A 55 1.18 -11.52 -8.93
CA ALA A 55 0.73 -10.22 -8.47
C ALA A 55 -0.77 -10.28 -8.11
N LYS A 56 -1.23 -9.35 -7.29
CA LYS A 56 -2.65 -9.12 -7.03
C LYS A 56 -3.31 -8.39 -8.21
N SER A 57 -2.56 -7.52 -8.88
CA SER A 57 -3.04 -6.80 -10.06
C SER A 57 -3.11 -7.72 -11.29
N GLU A 58 -4.20 -7.61 -12.04
CA GLU A 58 -4.43 -8.43 -13.24
C GLU A 58 -3.36 -8.17 -14.31
N GLY A 59 -2.81 -9.25 -14.87
CA GLY A 59 -1.80 -9.18 -15.93
C GLY A 59 -0.40 -8.78 -15.46
N ALA A 60 -0.16 -8.69 -14.15
CA ALA A 60 1.15 -8.46 -13.56
C ALA A 60 1.72 -9.73 -12.90
N GLU A 61 3.04 -9.82 -12.82
CA GLU A 61 3.75 -10.91 -12.15
C GLU A 61 4.99 -10.37 -11.44
N TRP A 62 5.34 -10.92 -10.28
CA TRP A 62 6.63 -10.65 -9.66
C TRP A 62 7.67 -11.59 -10.23
N VAL A 63 8.78 -11.05 -10.74
CA VAL A 63 9.84 -11.82 -11.39
C VAL A 63 11.21 -11.45 -10.83
N GLY A 64 12.03 -12.46 -10.56
CA GLY A 64 13.43 -12.31 -10.16
C GLY A 64 14.30 -13.38 -10.83
N VAL A 65 15.59 -13.09 -10.97
CA VAL A 65 16.54 -14.04 -11.59
C VAL A 65 17.77 -14.19 -10.71
N LEU A 66 18.13 -15.44 -10.44
CA LEU A 66 19.35 -15.80 -9.73
C LEU A 66 20.07 -16.90 -10.51
N LEU A 67 21.17 -16.52 -11.20
CA LEU A 67 22.02 -17.48 -11.91
C LEU A 67 22.52 -18.55 -10.93
N ASN A 68 22.42 -19.83 -11.29
CA ASN A 68 22.76 -20.98 -10.44
C ASN A 68 21.95 -21.10 -9.14
N GLY A 69 20.81 -20.40 -9.02
CA GLY A 69 19.91 -20.46 -7.87
C GLY A 69 18.75 -21.45 -8.04
N ALA A 70 18.83 -22.41 -8.96
CA ALA A 70 17.68 -23.25 -9.31
C ALA A 70 17.13 -24.11 -8.16
N MET A 71 17.95 -24.40 -7.14
CA MET A 71 17.58 -25.18 -5.96
C MET A 71 17.39 -24.32 -4.70
N ASP A 72 17.56 -23.00 -4.82
CA ASP A 72 17.45 -22.09 -3.68
C ASP A 72 15.98 -21.82 -3.34
N ALA A 73 15.64 -21.96 -2.06
CA ALA A 73 14.38 -21.50 -1.52
C ALA A 73 14.50 -20.03 -1.08
N VAL A 74 13.44 -19.24 -1.24
CA VAL A 74 13.39 -17.89 -0.69
C VAL A 74 12.99 -17.98 0.77
N THR A 75 13.81 -17.44 1.67
CA THR A 75 13.67 -17.68 3.11
C THR A 75 13.16 -16.46 3.86
N ARG A 76 13.61 -15.26 3.50
CA ARG A 76 13.34 -14.04 4.27
C ARG A 76 13.18 -12.83 3.37
N PHE A 77 12.16 -12.01 3.64
CA PHE A 77 12.06 -10.66 3.11
C PHE A 77 12.99 -9.73 3.89
N GLU A 78 13.80 -8.96 3.18
CA GLU A 78 14.74 -8.01 3.77
C GLU A 78 14.17 -6.60 3.76
N LYS A 79 13.83 -6.12 2.56
CA LYS A 79 13.35 -4.77 2.33
C LYS A 79 12.81 -4.61 0.90
N SER A 80 12.19 -3.48 0.63
CA SER A 80 11.77 -3.06 -0.69
C SER A 80 12.06 -1.59 -0.90
N TYR A 81 12.34 -1.20 -2.14
CA TYR A 81 12.57 0.18 -2.52
C TYR A 81 11.47 0.73 -3.44
N PHE A 82 11.03 1.94 -3.14
CA PHE A 82 10.11 2.71 -3.97
C PHE A 82 10.76 4.03 -4.39
N VAL A 83 10.77 4.32 -5.69
CA VAL A 83 11.40 5.53 -6.23
C VAL A 83 10.32 6.56 -6.53
N VAL A 84 10.37 7.68 -5.83
CA VAL A 84 9.44 8.80 -5.94
C VAL A 84 9.80 9.67 -7.13
N THR A 85 8.83 9.90 -8.02
CA THR A 85 8.95 10.81 -9.18
C THR A 85 8.24 12.13 -8.95
N ARG A 86 7.24 12.17 -8.06
CA ARG A 86 6.55 13.38 -7.63
C ARG A 86 6.26 13.35 -6.13
N GLN A 87 6.69 14.41 -5.45
CA GLN A 87 6.45 14.63 -4.02
C GLN A 87 5.03 15.16 -3.78
N GLY A 88 4.42 14.82 -2.64
CA GLY A 88 3.06 15.19 -2.27
C GLY A 88 2.59 14.44 -1.02
N VAL A 89 1.31 14.62 -0.64
CA VAL A 89 0.66 13.83 0.44
C VAL A 89 0.68 12.34 0.10
N ASP A 90 0.42 12.03 -1.16
CA ASP A 90 0.72 10.73 -1.76
C ASP A 90 2.03 10.85 -2.53
N LYS A 91 2.96 9.94 -2.25
CA LYS A 91 4.23 9.87 -2.97
C LYS A 91 4.02 9.02 -4.20
N VAL A 92 4.11 9.66 -5.36
CA VAL A 92 3.90 9.03 -6.66
C VAL A 92 5.24 8.59 -7.22
N GLY A 93 5.27 7.39 -7.82
CA GLY A 93 6.52 6.80 -8.28
C GLY A 93 6.35 5.38 -8.80
N PHE A 94 7.36 4.55 -8.56
CA PHE A 94 7.38 3.14 -8.95
C PHE A 94 8.09 2.30 -7.90
N ILE A 95 7.59 1.07 -7.71
CA ILE A 95 8.33 0.04 -6.99
C ILE A 95 9.56 -0.35 -7.81
N ASN A 96 10.73 -0.38 -7.18
CA ASN A 96 11.96 -0.77 -7.85
C ASN A 96 12.18 -2.28 -7.73
N ASP A 97 12.19 -2.79 -6.49
CA ASP A 97 12.32 -4.20 -6.18
C ASP A 97 11.87 -4.53 -4.75
N CYS A 98 11.63 -5.82 -4.53
CA CYS A 98 11.52 -6.46 -3.24
C CYS A 98 12.73 -7.40 -3.08
N ILE A 99 13.52 -7.21 -2.03
CA ILE A 99 14.78 -7.90 -1.78
C ILE A 99 14.56 -8.99 -0.74
N TYR A 100 15.06 -10.18 -1.05
CA TYR A 100 14.95 -11.36 -0.22
C TYR A 100 16.30 -12.04 -0.03
N MET A 101 16.43 -12.80 1.05
CA MET A 101 17.51 -13.76 1.24
C MET A 101 17.07 -15.14 0.73
N THR A 102 17.98 -15.85 0.07
CA THR A 102 17.79 -17.26 -0.30
C THR A 102 18.47 -18.21 0.67
N SER A 103 18.10 -19.49 0.65
CA SER A 103 18.75 -20.56 1.41
C SER A 103 20.24 -20.71 1.07
N GLY A 104 20.64 -20.33 -0.14
CA GLY A 104 22.04 -20.26 -0.58
C GLY A 104 22.82 -19.05 -0.06
N GLY A 105 22.21 -18.20 0.78
CA GLY A 105 22.84 -17.01 1.37
C GLY A 105 23.01 -15.84 0.41
N ARG A 106 22.24 -15.82 -0.69
CA ARG A 106 22.29 -14.78 -1.72
C ARG A 106 21.06 -13.90 -1.64
N TYR A 107 21.19 -12.66 -2.11
CA TYR A 107 20.06 -11.78 -2.30
C TYR A 107 19.36 -12.04 -3.63
N LEU A 108 18.04 -12.11 -3.58
CA LEU A 108 17.13 -12.17 -4.73
C LEU A 108 16.33 -10.88 -4.78
N ASN A 109 16.39 -10.20 -5.92
CA ASN A 109 15.57 -9.02 -6.17
C ASN A 109 14.39 -9.42 -7.07
N MET A 110 13.19 -9.35 -6.52
CA MET A 110 11.94 -9.53 -7.25
C MET A 110 11.46 -8.17 -7.75
N ARG A 111 11.10 -8.06 -9.03
CA ARG A 111 10.56 -6.87 -9.66
C ARG A 111 9.14 -7.13 -10.13
N LEU A 112 8.28 -6.12 -10.07
CA LEU A 112 6.94 -6.23 -10.61
C LEU A 112 7.01 -6.04 -12.13
N ASP A 113 6.72 -7.09 -12.88
CA ASP A 113 6.47 -7.05 -14.31
C ASP A 113 5.00 -6.72 -14.55
N LEU A 114 4.74 -5.55 -15.13
CA LEU A 114 3.39 -5.10 -15.48
C LEU A 114 2.94 -5.57 -16.87
N GLY A 115 3.77 -6.32 -17.58
CA GLY A 115 3.52 -6.76 -18.94
C GLY A 115 3.19 -5.60 -19.88
N GLY A 116 2.01 -5.64 -20.50
CA GLY A 116 1.53 -4.58 -21.41
C GLY A 116 1.22 -3.25 -20.73
N ASN A 117 1.10 -3.22 -19.40
CA ASN A 117 0.69 -2.06 -18.60
C ASN A 117 1.89 -1.27 -18.01
N TYR A 118 3.09 -1.36 -18.59
CA TYR A 118 4.32 -0.72 -18.07
C TYR A 118 4.27 0.80 -17.81
N LYS A 119 3.23 1.51 -18.27
CA LYS A 119 3.02 2.95 -18.02
C LYS A 119 2.19 3.23 -16.75
N GLN A 120 1.77 2.20 -16.03
CA GLN A 120 0.94 2.33 -14.85
C GLN A 120 1.70 3.08 -13.76
N VAL A 121 1.09 4.12 -13.21
CA VAL A 121 1.70 4.94 -12.16
C VAL A 121 1.37 4.31 -10.81
N MET A 122 2.38 4.24 -9.94
CA MET A 122 2.22 3.71 -8.59
C MET A 122 2.22 4.83 -7.58
N TRP A 123 1.55 4.62 -6.45
CA TRP A 123 1.67 5.51 -5.31
C TRP A 123 1.71 4.74 -4.00
N VAL A 124 2.43 5.32 -3.06
CA VAL A 124 2.34 4.94 -1.65
C VAL A 124 1.54 6.00 -0.94
N ARG A 125 0.46 5.59 -0.25
CA ARG A 125 -0.19 6.46 0.73
C ARG A 125 0.80 6.77 1.85
N SER A 126 0.47 7.74 2.71
CA SER A 126 1.17 8.02 3.96
C SER A 126 1.16 6.79 4.90
N SER A 127 1.95 5.77 4.56
CA SER A 127 2.21 4.56 5.32
C SER A 127 3.43 4.79 6.19
N LEU A 128 3.32 4.41 7.47
CA LEU A 128 4.42 4.51 8.42
C LEU A 128 5.58 3.54 8.10
N SER A 129 5.33 2.56 7.23
CA SER A 129 6.32 1.55 6.84
C SER A 129 7.29 2.03 5.75
N TRP A 130 6.87 3.00 4.92
CA TRP A 130 7.74 3.59 3.89
C TRP A 130 8.47 4.83 4.42
N LYS A 131 9.79 4.75 4.52
CA LYS A 131 10.66 5.82 5.03
C LYS A 131 11.71 6.18 4.00
N GLU A 132 12.36 7.34 4.14
CA GLU A 132 13.55 7.62 3.31
C GLU A 132 14.61 6.53 3.54
N SER A 133 15.18 6.01 2.46
CA SER A 133 16.18 4.95 2.55
C SER A 133 17.48 5.49 3.13
N GLY A 134 18.09 4.73 4.04
CA GLY A 134 19.44 5.01 4.53
C GLY A 134 20.55 4.53 3.58
N ASP A 135 20.21 3.69 2.59
CA ASP A 135 21.17 3.10 1.65
C ASP A 135 21.51 4.03 0.49
N PHE A 136 20.68 5.06 0.27
CA PHE A 136 20.85 6.03 -0.81
C PHE A 136 20.91 7.45 -0.24
N SER A 137 21.76 8.30 -0.81
CA SER A 137 21.81 9.72 -0.44
C SER A 137 20.62 10.54 -0.94
N SER A 138 19.73 9.95 -1.74
CA SER A 138 18.57 10.62 -2.33
C SER A 138 17.33 10.44 -1.47
N SER A 139 16.66 11.54 -1.10
CA SER A 139 15.35 11.51 -0.44
C SER A 139 14.21 11.05 -1.36
N THR A 140 14.49 10.80 -2.64
CA THR A 140 13.52 10.25 -3.59
C THR A 140 13.41 8.73 -3.49
N VAL A 141 14.30 8.05 -2.77
CA VAL A 141 14.23 6.59 -2.58
C VAL A 141 13.64 6.30 -1.21
N LEU A 142 12.51 5.62 -1.20
CA LEU A 142 11.90 5.11 0.02
C LEU A 142 12.28 3.65 0.21
N GLU A 143 12.38 3.24 1.47
CA GLU A 143 12.62 1.88 1.90
C GLU A 143 11.49 1.43 2.83
N CYS A 144 11.09 0.18 2.68
CA CYS A 144 10.23 -0.51 3.63
C CYS A 144 10.83 -1.88 3.96
N SER A 145 11.08 -2.14 5.24
CA SER A 145 11.63 -3.40 5.77
C SER A 145 10.65 -4.09 6.72
N ASP A 146 9.38 -3.70 6.68
CA ASP A 146 8.35 -4.27 7.53
C ASP A 146 7.95 -5.65 7.00
N THR A 147 8.04 -6.65 7.87
CA THR A 147 7.76 -8.06 7.52
C THR A 147 6.30 -8.43 7.71
N TYR A 148 5.48 -7.53 8.26
CA TYR A 148 4.05 -7.76 8.39
C TYR A 148 3.39 -7.78 7.01
N ARG A 149 2.37 -8.64 6.86
CA ARG A 149 1.68 -8.83 5.57
C ARG A 149 1.12 -7.50 5.08
N ASP A 150 1.41 -7.16 3.83
CA ASP A 150 0.95 -5.93 3.15
C ASP A 150 1.45 -4.61 3.76
N ALA A 151 2.41 -4.64 4.68
CA ALA A 151 2.96 -3.41 5.28
C ALA A 151 3.72 -2.56 4.26
N CYS A 152 4.52 -3.21 3.41
CA CYS A 152 5.17 -2.59 2.24
C CYS A 152 4.23 -2.55 1.04
N SER A 153 2.99 -2.07 1.23
CA SER A 153 2.01 -1.96 0.15
C SER A 153 2.12 -0.65 -0.60
N PHE A 154 1.71 -0.71 -1.86
CA PHE A 154 1.52 0.40 -2.78
C PHE A 154 0.25 0.13 -3.59
N TYR A 155 -0.11 1.08 -4.44
CA TYR A 155 -1.31 0.98 -5.25
C TYR A 155 -0.97 1.22 -6.72
N LEU A 156 -1.71 0.54 -7.60
CA LEU A 156 -1.59 0.61 -9.06
C LEU A 156 -2.91 1.07 -9.67
N ARG A 157 -2.87 1.92 -10.71
CA ARG A 157 -4.02 2.31 -11.53
C ARG A 157 -3.65 2.46 -12.98
#